data_AF-A0A1B6IYT8-F1
#
_entry.id   AF-A0A1B6IYT8-F1
#
_cell.length_a   1.000
_cell.length_b   1.000
_cell.length_c   1.000
_cell.angle_alpha   90.00
_cell.angle_beta   90.00
_cell.angle_gamma   90.00
#
_symmetry.space_group_name_H-M   'P 1'
#
loop_
_entity.id
_entity.type
_entity.pdbx_description
1 polymer ?
#
loop_
_entity_poly.entity_id
_entity_poly.type
_entity_poly.pdbx_seq_one_letter_code
_entity_poly.pdbx_strand_id
1 'polypeptide(L)'
;MDSGYFTQSQQKSSHSSVDYGPAGTIVKVQMKNFMCHDNLEVKLNSRINFICGKNGSGKSAIQTAIAVGLGGKALATNRGSSLKDLIKSEKSSCTIIIVISNQGPVAYKPQEYGPLIQVERGFSQTSSLGYKIKNSAGRIVSTKKAELDKILAQFNIQTENPVCILHQDVARNFLNSSDPKNKFMFYLKASRFDEINSIYSENRLRIHAVTESIERKFEGLKEVFSDVIEMKKKLKTLEEAKEKDRLRINLENEMLWAVINEDTAKAEELKKKREVEILAKNKAEKKLVEVEESNLKDKLRELEDRIKEMDNMVKDAREKVQSAREDFTNKKEIWNNYIKELNETKQSLRLARRKYDSCMAEIENLTKNAPEIKQRQESLKRQIAEYEQKLQSIKAAEMSFEHDRQQLKDTVEQVAGTIEAMTSRCDNIQRQKRKREENLKMLSRNASSLSVYGEGVVKIVDEINKAVARRKFEKKPIGPLGLHIKVKDSVWSGAVENFLSKSILTAFCVDNNRDASVLSGILKYVCERYKIPQPSIFCSKFLPNVHNIRESETGNHKYMSLARALEIDNPVVANCLIDQQEIET
;
A
#
# COMPACT_ATOMS: atom_id res chain seq x y z
N MET A 1 -14.55 -43.92 -8.14
CA MET A 1 -13.68 -45.01 -8.60
C MET A 1 -12.28 -44.46 -8.65
N ASP A 2 -11.47 -44.92 -7.71
CA ASP A 2 -10.07 -44.59 -7.52
C ASP A 2 -9.20 -44.99 -8.72
N SER A 3 -8.18 -44.20 -9.00
CA SER A 3 -6.79 -44.65 -9.24
C SER A 3 -6.03 -43.51 -9.90
N GLY A 4 -4.92 -43.05 -9.29
CA GLY A 4 -4.08 -42.08 -9.99
C GLY A 4 -2.96 -41.39 -9.23
N TYR A 5 -2.79 -41.57 -7.91
CA TYR A 5 -1.77 -40.80 -7.17
C TYR A 5 -0.96 -41.58 -6.14
N PHE A 6 -0.68 -42.87 -6.39
CA PHE A 6 0.33 -43.61 -5.63
C PHE A 6 1.11 -44.57 -6.51
N THR A 7 2.19 -44.08 -7.10
CA THR A 7 3.35 -44.91 -7.46
C THR A 7 4.51 -44.00 -7.87
N GLN A 8 5.49 -43.85 -6.97
CA GLN A 8 6.92 -44.02 -7.25
C GLN A 8 7.75 -43.37 -6.14
N SER A 9 8.42 -44.21 -5.35
CA SER A 9 9.84 -44.10 -4.92
C SER A 9 10.08 -44.89 -3.63
N GLN A 10 10.03 -46.22 -3.72
CA GLN A 10 10.81 -47.07 -2.83
C GLN A 10 12.14 -47.37 -3.53
N GLN A 11 13.17 -46.55 -3.27
CA GLN A 11 14.54 -47.00 -3.37
C GLN A 11 15.04 -47.27 -1.95
N LYS A 12 15.12 -48.57 -1.62
CA LYS A 12 15.74 -49.07 -0.39
C LYS A 12 17.24 -48.74 -0.44
N SER A 13 17.67 -47.79 0.39
CA SER A 13 19.06 -47.73 0.84
C SER A 13 19.18 -48.54 2.12
N SER A 14 20.04 -49.55 2.08
CA SER A 14 20.39 -50.43 3.18
C SER A 14 21.27 -49.71 4.19
N HIS A 15 20.65 -48.93 5.07
CA HIS A 15 21.16 -48.67 6.41
C HIS A 15 20.06 -49.06 7.40
N SER A 16 20.42 -49.71 8.49
CA SER A 16 19.52 -50.11 9.57
C SER A 16 18.98 -48.89 10.31
N SER A 17 18.21 -48.04 9.64
CA SER A 17 17.50 -46.93 10.24
C SER A 17 16.25 -47.49 10.90
N VAL A 18 16.28 -47.56 12.22
CA VAL A 18 15.05 -47.75 13.00
C VAL A 18 14.07 -46.66 12.56
N ASP A 19 12.93 -47.08 11.98
CA ASP A 19 11.87 -46.16 11.57
C ASP A 19 11.14 -45.68 12.82
N TYR A 20 11.41 -44.44 13.23
CA TYR A 20 10.79 -43.81 14.39
C TYR A 20 9.47 -43.10 14.03
N GLY A 21 9.00 -43.25 12.79
CA GLY A 21 7.85 -42.51 12.27
C GLY A 21 8.20 -41.07 11.88
N PRO A 22 7.22 -40.34 11.32
CA PRO A 22 7.41 -38.96 10.87
C PRO A 22 7.75 -38.01 12.03
N ALA A 23 8.32 -36.85 11.70
CA ALA A 23 8.68 -35.84 12.70
C ALA A 23 7.46 -35.46 13.55
N GLY A 24 7.67 -35.37 14.87
CA GLY A 24 6.61 -35.11 15.85
C GLY A 24 5.98 -36.35 16.50
N THR A 25 6.25 -37.56 16.00
CA THR A 25 5.78 -38.80 16.63
C THR A 25 6.46 -39.02 17.99
N ILE A 26 5.69 -39.25 19.05
CA ILE A 26 6.24 -39.61 20.36
C ILE A 26 6.65 -41.08 20.35
N VAL A 27 7.95 -41.35 20.51
CA VAL A 27 8.54 -42.69 20.47
C VAL A 27 8.55 -43.32 21.86
N LYS A 28 8.81 -42.51 22.89
CA LYS A 28 8.99 -43.01 24.27
C LYS A 28 8.55 -41.99 25.29
N VAL A 29 7.92 -42.47 26.35
CA VAL A 29 7.59 -41.68 27.56
C VAL A 29 8.15 -42.42 28.77
N GLN A 30 8.98 -41.76 29.55
CA GLN A 30 9.50 -42.29 30.80
C GLN A 30 9.18 -41.31 31.93
N MET A 31 8.73 -41.86 33.05
CA MET A 31 8.33 -41.12 34.24
C MET A 31 9.05 -41.69 35.45
N LYS A 32 9.66 -40.82 36.27
CA LYS A 32 10.30 -41.18 37.53
C LYS A 32 9.67 -40.41 38.68
N ASN A 33 9.26 -41.10 39.74
CA ASN A 33 8.57 -40.57 40.92
C ASN A 33 7.35 -39.69 40.58
N PHE A 34 6.57 -40.08 39.57
CA PHE A 34 5.46 -39.28 39.05
C PHE A 34 4.13 -39.97 39.31
N MET A 35 3.22 -39.28 40.02
CA MET A 35 1.95 -39.81 40.51
C MET A 35 2.10 -41.16 41.22
N CYS A 36 1.61 -42.26 40.62
CA CYS A 36 1.66 -43.59 41.22
C CYS A 36 2.93 -44.38 40.83
N HIS A 37 3.76 -43.88 39.91
CA HIS A 37 4.87 -44.62 39.31
C HIS A 37 6.23 -44.20 39.88
N ASP A 38 7.04 -45.17 40.34
CA ASP A 38 8.43 -44.92 40.76
C ASP A 38 9.35 -44.75 39.57
N ASN A 39 9.26 -45.66 38.60
CA ASN A 39 9.94 -45.57 37.31
C ASN A 39 9.15 -46.39 36.29
N LEU A 40 8.46 -45.72 35.37
CA LEU A 40 7.73 -46.36 34.28
C LEU A 40 8.27 -45.86 32.95
N GLU A 41 8.68 -46.79 32.09
CA GLU A 41 9.04 -46.52 30.70
C GLU A 41 8.01 -47.15 29.76
N VAL A 42 7.47 -46.35 28.86
CA VAL A 42 6.48 -46.74 27.86
C VAL A 42 7.04 -46.43 26.48
N LYS A 43 7.23 -47.47 25.66
CA LYS A 43 7.58 -47.34 24.24
C LYS A 43 6.31 -47.32 23.42
N LEU A 44 6.19 -46.34 22.53
CA LEU A 44 5.00 -46.12 21.70
C LEU A 44 5.34 -46.47 20.24
N ASN A 45 4.38 -47.07 19.56
CA ASN A 45 4.37 -47.26 18.12
C ASN A 45 4.04 -45.94 17.41
N SER A 46 4.44 -45.83 16.14
CA SER A 46 4.29 -44.61 15.35
C SER A 46 2.85 -44.24 14.99
N ARG A 47 1.91 -45.19 15.07
CA ARG A 47 0.51 -45.01 14.70
C ARG A 47 -0.41 -45.11 15.92
N ILE A 48 -0.98 -46.28 16.16
CA ILE A 48 -1.99 -46.51 17.19
C ILE A 48 -1.38 -47.28 18.36
N ASN A 49 -1.69 -46.84 19.58
CA ASN A 49 -1.21 -47.43 20.81
C ASN A 49 -2.39 -47.70 21.75
N PHE A 50 -2.52 -48.93 22.24
CA PHE A 50 -3.51 -49.31 23.24
C PHE A 50 -2.84 -49.48 24.60
N ILE A 51 -3.25 -48.68 25.59
CA ILE A 51 -2.75 -48.75 26.96
C ILE A 51 -3.83 -49.37 27.84
N CYS A 52 -3.66 -50.64 28.17
CA CYS A 52 -4.60 -51.42 28.96
C CYS A 52 -4.11 -51.64 30.40
N GLY A 53 -5.04 -51.76 31.35
CA GLY A 53 -4.71 -52.00 32.75
C GLY A 53 -5.91 -51.84 33.68
N LYS A 54 -5.80 -52.38 34.90
CA LYS A 54 -6.87 -52.29 35.93
C LYS A 54 -7.19 -50.84 36.29
N ASN A 55 -8.40 -50.58 36.80
CA ASN A 55 -8.73 -49.25 37.32
C ASN A 55 -7.79 -48.86 38.46
N GLY A 56 -7.35 -47.60 38.50
CA GLY A 56 -6.34 -47.13 39.45
C GLY A 56 -4.88 -47.46 39.10
N SER A 57 -4.60 -48.22 38.03
CA SER A 57 -3.23 -48.61 37.65
C SER A 57 -2.36 -47.48 37.07
N GLY A 58 -2.82 -46.22 37.11
CA GLY A 58 -2.03 -45.10 36.63
C GLY A 58 -1.99 -44.89 35.10
N LYS A 59 -2.96 -45.40 34.34
CA LYS A 59 -3.02 -45.21 32.87
C LYS A 59 -3.11 -43.72 32.47
N SER A 60 -3.97 -42.97 33.16
CA SER A 60 -4.13 -41.52 32.96
C SER A 60 -2.86 -40.74 33.29
N ALA A 61 -1.97 -41.28 34.15
CA ALA A 61 -0.70 -40.64 34.45
C ALA A 61 0.20 -40.54 33.21
N ILE A 62 0.12 -41.48 32.27
CA ILE A 62 0.89 -41.42 31.01
C ILE A 62 0.42 -40.21 30.17
N GLN A 63 -0.89 -40.03 30.03
CA GLN A 63 -1.45 -38.86 29.32
C GLN A 63 -1.08 -37.55 30.02
N THR A 64 -1.18 -37.50 31.35
CA THR A 64 -0.79 -36.31 32.13
C THR A 64 0.71 -36.02 32.00
N ALA A 65 1.55 -37.04 31.99
CA ALA A 65 2.98 -36.89 31.80
C ALA A 65 3.32 -36.35 30.41
N ILE A 66 2.63 -36.79 29.36
CA ILE A 66 2.81 -36.22 28.01
C ILE A 66 2.42 -34.73 28.01
N ALA A 67 1.24 -34.40 28.52
CA ALA A 67 0.74 -33.03 28.53
C ALA A 67 1.68 -32.08 29.31
N VAL A 68 2.09 -32.49 30.51
CA VAL A 68 2.98 -31.68 31.36
C VAL A 68 4.40 -31.73 30.81
N GLY A 69 4.95 -32.88 30.44
CA GLY A 69 6.30 -32.99 29.91
C GLY A 69 6.56 -32.12 28.68
N LEU A 70 5.54 -31.86 27.86
CA LEU A 70 5.59 -31.03 26.66
C LEU A 70 5.07 -29.60 26.84
N GLY A 71 5.05 -29.04 28.05
CA GLY A 71 4.75 -27.61 28.22
C GLY A 71 3.37 -27.26 28.77
N GLY A 72 2.45 -28.22 28.86
CA GLY A 72 1.12 -28.03 29.44
C GLY A 72 1.14 -27.63 30.91
N LYS A 73 0.11 -26.88 31.31
CA LYS A 73 -0.13 -26.47 32.71
C LYS A 73 -0.70 -27.63 33.52
N ALA A 74 -0.25 -27.78 34.77
CA ALA A 74 -0.76 -28.82 35.67
C ALA A 74 -2.28 -28.71 35.86
N LEU A 75 -2.78 -27.48 36.04
CA LEU A 75 -4.21 -27.19 36.20
C LEU A 75 -5.06 -27.73 35.04
N ALA A 76 -4.56 -27.66 33.80
CA ALA A 76 -5.29 -28.11 32.61
C ALA A 76 -5.53 -29.64 32.59
N THR A 77 -4.78 -30.39 33.41
CA THR A 77 -4.86 -31.85 33.46
C THR A 77 -5.95 -32.36 34.40
N ASN A 78 -6.57 -31.49 35.22
CA ASN A 78 -7.54 -31.82 36.27
C ASN A 78 -7.04 -32.85 37.30
N ARG A 79 -5.72 -33.11 37.37
CA ARG A 79 -5.10 -34.06 38.31
C ARG A 79 -4.28 -33.39 39.41
N GLY A 80 -4.05 -32.08 39.31
CA GLY A 80 -3.30 -31.29 40.30
C GLY A 80 -3.48 -29.80 40.06
N SER A 81 -3.55 -29.02 41.14
CA SER A 81 -3.58 -27.55 41.10
C SER A 81 -2.21 -26.97 40.78
N SER A 82 -1.15 -27.67 41.19
CA SER A 82 0.25 -27.32 40.98
C SER A 82 1.06 -28.49 40.45
N LEU A 83 2.27 -28.23 39.96
CA LEU A 83 3.19 -29.31 39.54
C LEU A 83 3.58 -30.20 40.72
N LYS A 84 3.62 -29.66 41.94
CA LYS A 84 4.03 -30.40 43.14
C LYS A 84 3.07 -31.56 43.44
N ASP A 85 1.79 -31.37 43.15
CA ASP A 85 0.72 -32.34 43.35
C ASP A 85 0.87 -33.58 42.44
N LEU A 86 1.70 -33.49 41.40
CA LEU A 86 1.96 -34.58 40.46
C LEU A 86 3.19 -35.43 40.86
N ILE A 87 3.92 -35.02 41.89
CA ILE A 87 5.04 -35.78 42.45
C ILE A 87 4.46 -36.95 43.25
N LYS A 88 5.03 -38.15 43.10
CA LYS A 88 4.62 -39.31 43.89
C LYS A 88 4.74 -39.01 45.40
N SER A 89 3.76 -39.46 46.17
CA SER A 89 3.78 -39.36 47.63
C SER A 89 5.10 -39.88 48.20
N GLU A 90 5.63 -39.21 49.23
CA GLU A 90 6.90 -39.54 49.88
C GLU A 90 8.17 -39.33 49.02
N LYS A 91 8.05 -38.73 47.82
CA LYS A 91 9.19 -38.32 47.00
C LYS A 91 9.32 -36.80 46.95
N SER A 92 10.56 -36.33 46.90
CA SER A 92 10.90 -34.90 46.90
C SER A 92 10.99 -34.28 45.51
N SER A 93 11.11 -35.11 44.46
CA SER A 93 11.23 -34.68 43.07
C SER A 93 10.77 -35.76 42.10
N CYS A 94 10.38 -35.33 40.91
CA CYS A 94 10.04 -36.20 39.80
C CYS A 94 10.68 -35.74 38.49
N THR A 95 10.71 -36.64 37.51
CA THR A 95 11.25 -36.35 36.17
C THR A 95 10.43 -37.05 35.11
N ILE A 96 10.07 -36.31 34.09
CA ILE A 96 9.38 -36.81 32.89
C ILE A 96 10.34 -36.68 31.72
N ILE A 97 10.50 -37.74 30.94
CA ILE A 97 11.35 -37.79 29.76
C ILE A 97 10.49 -38.24 28.59
N ILE A 98 10.43 -37.42 27.55
CA ILE A 98 9.66 -37.69 26.33
C ILE A 98 10.61 -37.67 25.16
N VAL A 99 10.61 -38.73 24.36
CA VAL A 99 11.42 -38.84 23.15
C VAL A 99 10.51 -38.70 21.94
N ILE A 100 10.83 -37.75 21.06
CA ILE A 100 10.07 -37.40 19.86
C ILE A 100 10.93 -37.69 18.63
N SER A 101 10.33 -38.26 17.60
CA SER A 101 10.97 -38.43 16.28
C SER A 101 11.22 -37.08 15.63
N ASN A 102 12.41 -36.92 15.08
CA ASN A 102 12.84 -35.73 14.34
C ASN A 102 13.31 -36.13 12.92
N GLN A 103 12.57 -37.02 12.28
CA GLN A 103 12.88 -37.55 10.95
C GLN A 103 11.87 -37.06 9.90
N GLY A 104 12.32 -36.91 8.66
CA GLY A 104 11.47 -36.49 7.54
C GLY A 104 11.58 -35.00 7.19
N PRO A 105 10.76 -34.52 6.24
CA PRO A 105 10.94 -33.21 5.60
C PRO A 105 10.68 -32.02 6.54
N VAL A 106 9.94 -32.24 7.63
CA VAL A 106 9.58 -31.22 8.63
C VAL A 106 10.39 -31.31 9.93
N ALA A 107 11.55 -31.99 9.89
CA ALA A 107 12.44 -32.11 11.03
C ALA A 107 12.92 -30.74 11.55
N TYR A 108 12.93 -30.59 12.87
CA TYR A 108 13.43 -29.41 13.56
C TYR A 108 14.95 -29.49 13.74
N LYS A 109 15.69 -28.59 13.07
CA LYS A 109 17.16 -28.46 13.16
C LYS A 109 17.88 -29.84 13.21
N PRO A 110 17.75 -30.66 12.15
CA PRO A 110 18.26 -32.04 12.16
C PRO A 110 19.77 -32.13 12.39
N GLN A 111 20.54 -31.08 12.05
CA GLN A 111 21.99 -31.03 12.31
C GLN A 111 22.34 -30.89 13.80
N GLU A 112 21.51 -30.22 14.60
CA GLU A 112 21.75 -30.01 16.04
C GLU A 112 21.20 -31.16 16.89
N TYR A 113 19.98 -31.60 16.57
CA TYR A 113 19.26 -32.59 17.36
C TYR A 113 19.38 -34.03 16.85
N GLY A 114 19.69 -34.22 15.57
CA GLY A 114 19.69 -35.54 14.93
C GLY A 114 18.27 -36.12 14.81
N PRO A 115 18.14 -37.45 14.66
CA PRO A 115 16.86 -38.11 14.38
C PRO A 115 15.88 -38.18 15.55
N LEU A 116 16.30 -37.88 16.78
CA LEU A 116 15.48 -37.96 17.98
C LEU A 116 15.73 -36.73 18.87
N ILE A 117 14.65 -36.16 19.39
CA ILE A 117 14.69 -35.08 20.38
C ILE A 117 14.18 -35.64 21.70
N GLN A 118 14.96 -35.48 22.77
CA GLN A 118 14.56 -35.88 24.11
C GLN A 118 14.27 -34.65 24.96
N VAL A 119 13.01 -34.51 25.39
CA VAL A 119 12.54 -33.46 26.29
C VAL A 119 12.45 -34.03 27.69
N GLU A 120 13.27 -33.49 28.59
CA GLU A 120 13.25 -33.83 30.02
C GLU A 120 12.69 -32.64 30.82
N ARG A 121 11.60 -32.89 31.57
CA ARG A 121 10.99 -31.92 32.48
C ARG A 121 11.14 -32.44 33.90
N GLY A 122 11.83 -31.67 34.74
CA GLY A 122 12.02 -32.00 36.16
C GLY A 122 11.33 -30.97 37.05
N PHE A 123 10.79 -31.41 38.19
CA PHE A 123 10.31 -30.51 39.24
C PHE A 123 10.33 -31.19 40.61
N SER A 124 10.47 -30.36 41.64
CA SER A 124 10.60 -30.73 43.05
C SER A 124 9.54 -30.00 43.89
N GLN A 125 9.35 -30.44 45.13
CA GLN A 125 8.46 -29.78 46.10
C GLN A 125 8.87 -28.32 46.38
N THR A 126 10.15 -27.99 46.25
CA THR A 126 10.67 -26.65 46.53
C THR A 126 10.83 -25.78 45.28
N SER A 127 11.15 -26.37 44.12
CA SER A 127 11.44 -25.62 42.89
C SER A 127 11.11 -26.41 41.61
N SER A 128 10.80 -25.68 40.53
CA SER A 128 10.74 -26.26 39.18
C SER A 128 12.17 -26.39 38.64
N LEU A 129 12.60 -27.61 38.28
CA LEU A 129 13.95 -27.88 37.76
C LEU A 129 14.08 -27.55 36.26
N GLY A 130 13.04 -26.96 35.67
CA GLY A 130 13.02 -26.48 34.29
C GLY A 130 12.97 -27.60 33.24
N TYR A 131 13.39 -27.24 32.02
CA TYR A 131 13.47 -28.17 30.89
C TYR A 131 14.93 -28.45 30.54
N LYS A 132 15.19 -29.65 30.05
CA LYS A 132 16.43 -30.02 29.37
C LYS A 132 16.06 -30.69 28.06
N ILE A 133 16.43 -30.04 26.95
CA ILE A 133 16.17 -30.53 25.60
C ILE A 133 17.49 -31.10 25.10
N LYS A 134 17.48 -32.41 24.83
CA LYS A 134 18.66 -33.19 24.44
C LYS A 134 18.54 -33.65 23.00
N ASN A 135 19.68 -33.76 22.35
CA ASN A 135 19.78 -34.38 21.02
C ASN A 135 19.78 -35.91 21.12
N SER A 136 19.80 -36.57 19.97
CA SER A 136 19.86 -38.04 19.84
C SER A 136 21.03 -38.71 20.57
N ALA A 137 22.15 -38.00 20.75
CA ALA A 137 23.32 -38.47 21.52
C ALA A 137 23.21 -38.21 23.03
N GLY A 138 22.09 -37.65 23.51
CA GLY A 138 21.85 -37.33 24.91
C GLY A 138 22.49 -36.03 25.41
N ARG A 139 23.13 -35.24 24.53
CA ARG A 139 23.72 -33.94 24.89
C ARG A 139 22.64 -32.87 25.01
N ILE A 140 22.72 -32.05 26.05
CA ILE A 140 21.79 -30.94 26.27
C ILE A 140 22.09 -29.83 25.26
N VAL A 141 21.11 -29.52 24.42
CA VAL A 141 21.18 -28.44 23.43
C VAL A 141 20.59 -27.15 23.99
N SER A 142 19.50 -27.24 24.77
CA SER A 142 18.85 -26.08 25.36
C SER A 142 18.13 -26.43 26.67
N THR A 143 17.99 -25.43 27.54
CA THR A 143 17.21 -25.50 28.78
C THR A 143 16.03 -24.52 28.79
N LYS A 144 15.88 -23.74 27.72
CA LYS A 144 14.87 -22.66 27.63
C LYS A 144 13.52 -23.23 27.19
N LYS A 145 12.44 -22.86 27.89
CA LYS A 145 11.07 -23.19 27.48
C LYS A 145 10.76 -22.68 26.06
N ALA A 146 11.24 -21.48 25.71
CA ALA A 146 11.04 -20.91 24.38
C ALA A 146 11.59 -21.79 23.24
N GLU A 147 12.63 -22.60 23.47
CA GLU A 147 13.12 -23.55 22.46
C GLU A 147 12.18 -24.77 22.36
N LEU A 148 11.65 -25.24 23.47
CA LEU A 148 10.61 -26.28 23.48
C LEU A 148 9.36 -25.80 22.73
N ASP A 149 8.90 -24.58 22.99
CA ASP A 149 7.72 -24.01 22.32
C ASP A 149 7.91 -23.96 20.79
N LYS A 150 9.13 -23.67 20.30
CA LYS A 150 9.46 -23.74 18.86
C LYS A 150 9.42 -25.15 18.30
N ILE A 151 9.95 -26.13 19.03
CA ILE A 151 9.92 -27.54 18.64
C ILE A 151 8.47 -28.02 18.52
N LEU A 152 7.64 -27.70 19.51
CA LEU A 152 6.22 -28.05 19.51
C LEU A 152 5.45 -27.36 18.39
N ALA A 153 5.75 -26.10 18.10
CA ALA A 153 5.17 -25.36 16.99
C ALA A 153 5.54 -25.99 15.64
N GLN A 154 6.82 -26.36 15.43
CA GLN A 154 7.29 -27.03 14.22
C GLN A 154 6.58 -28.36 13.98
N PHE A 155 6.36 -29.15 15.04
CA PHE A 155 5.69 -30.44 14.97
C PHE A 155 4.17 -30.35 15.11
N ASN A 156 3.62 -29.14 15.26
CA ASN A 156 2.22 -28.89 15.52
C ASN A 156 1.64 -29.69 16.70
N ILE A 157 2.44 -29.92 17.75
CA ILE A 157 2.02 -30.64 18.95
C ILE A 157 1.30 -29.66 19.89
N GLN A 158 0.05 -29.99 20.22
CA GLN A 158 -0.85 -29.11 20.98
C GLN A 158 -1.18 -29.72 22.33
N THR A 159 -0.52 -29.25 23.39
CA THR A 159 -0.73 -29.79 24.74
C THR A 159 -1.96 -29.22 25.44
N GLU A 160 -2.40 -28.01 25.08
CA GLU A 160 -3.55 -27.34 25.70
C GLU A 160 -4.86 -27.51 24.90
N ASN A 161 -4.80 -28.01 23.66
CA ASN A 161 -6.01 -28.25 22.86
C ASN A 161 -6.74 -29.51 23.35
N PRO A 162 -8.00 -29.39 23.82
CA PRO A 162 -8.77 -30.51 24.37
C PRO A 162 -9.15 -31.58 23.33
N VAL A 163 -9.05 -31.28 22.03
CA VAL A 163 -9.28 -32.25 20.95
C VAL A 163 -8.03 -33.12 20.72
N CYS A 164 -6.83 -32.57 20.95
CA CYS A 164 -5.57 -33.31 20.85
C CYS A 164 -5.30 -34.14 22.11
N ILE A 165 -5.52 -33.56 23.30
CA ILE A 165 -5.42 -34.24 24.58
C ILE A 165 -6.77 -34.16 25.29
N LEU A 166 -7.60 -35.17 25.05
CA LEU A 166 -8.91 -35.27 25.69
C LEU A 166 -8.78 -35.92 27.07
N HIS A 167 -8.74 -35.11 28.13
CA HIS A 167 -8.76 -35.61 29.50
C HIS A 167 -10.13 -36.19 29.87
N GLN A 168 -10.16 -37.24 30.70
CA GLN A 168 -11.38 -37.94 31.11
C GLN A 168 -12.48 -37.01 31.65
N ASP A 169 -12.11 -36.06 32.51
CA ASP A 169 -13.07 -35.12 33.10
C ASP A 169 -13.53 -34.05 32.10
N VAL A 170 -12.66 -33.65 31.17
CA VAL A 170 -13.02 -32.73 30.07
C VAL A 170 -14.02 -33.39 29.13
N ALA A 171 -13.82 -34.67 28.80
CA ALA A 171 -14.78 -35.44 28.00
C ALA A 171 -16.14 -35.55 28.69
N ARG A 172 -16.15 -35.88 29.99
CA ARG A 172 -17.40 -35.96 30.78
C ARG A 172 -18.12 -34.61 30.84
N ASN A 173 -17.38 -33.54 31.14
CA ASN A 173 -17.93 -32.19 31.21
C ASN A 173 -18.45 -31.72 29.85
N PHE A 174 -17.77 -32.04 28.75
CA PHE A 174 -18.24 -31.69 27.41
C PHE A 174 -19.59 -32.32 27.08
N LEU A 175 -19.77 -33.62 27.39
CA LEU A 175 -21.04 -34.34 27.18
C LEU A 175 -22.17 -33.85 28.11
N ASN A 176 -21.83 -33.55 29.36
CA ASN A 176 -22.81 -33.13 30.36
C ASN A 176 -23.13 -31.63 30.34
N SER A 177 -22.29 -30.81 29.69
CA SER A 177 -22.55 -29.37 29.56
C SER A 177 -23.63 -29.11 28.50
N SER A 178 -24.80 -28.67 28.95
CA SER A 178 -25.89 -28.26 28.05
C SER A 178 -25.74 -26.81 27.55
N ASP A 179 -24.82 -26.03 28.12
CA ASP A 179 -24.63 -24.62 27.79
C ASP A 179 -24.01 -24.42 26.40
N PRO A 180 -24.72 -23.78 25.45
CA PRO A 180 -24.20 -23.45 24.13
C PRO A 180 -22.92 -22.61 24.16
N LYS A 181 -22.73 -21.73 25.16
CA LYS A 181 -21.54 -20.88 25.25
C LYS A 181 -20.28 -21.70 25.51
N ASN A 182 -20.35 -22.68 26.41
CA ASN A 182 -19.23 -23.58 26.69
C ASN A 182 -18.87 -24.44 25.48
N LYS A 183 -19.86 -24.90 24.71
CA LYS A 183 -19.62 -25.62 23.43
C LYS A 183 -18.95 -24.74 22.39
N PHE A 184 -19.38 -23.48 22.28
CA PHE A 184 -18.75 -22.51 21.37
C PHE A 184 -17.32 -22.18 21.79
N MET A 185 -17.06 -21.97 23.08
CA MET A 185 -15.70 -21.77 23.60
C MET A 185 -14.81 -23.00 23.39
N PHE A 186 -15.38 -24.20 23.55
CA PHE A 186 -14.68 -25.46 23.24
C PHE A 186 -14.31 -25.53 21.75
N TYR A 187 -15.24 -25.17 20.87
CA TYR A 187 -14.98 -25.08 19.43
C TYR A 187 -13.88 -24.07 19.12
N LEU A 188 -13.95 -22.86 19.68
CA LEU A 188 -12.92 -21.82 19.47
C LEU A 188 -11.53 -22.28 19.90
N LYS A 189 -11.43 -22.95 21.05
CA LYS A 189 -10.17 -23.57 21.54
C LYS A 189 -9.70 -24.71 20.65
N ALA A 190 -10.63 -25.56 20.22
CA ALA A 190 -10.33 -26.70 19.35
C ALA A 190 -9.81 -26.25 17.98
N SER A 191 -10.38 -25.19 17.42
CA SER A 191 -10.02 -24.61 16.12
C SER A 191 -8.91 -23.56 16.21
N ARG A 192 -8.40 -23.25 17.40
CA ARG A 192 -7.38 -22.21 17.68
C ARG A 192 -7.78 -20.78 17.31
N PHE A 193 -9.07 -20.50 17.16
CA PHE A 193 -9.52 -19.13 16.92
C PHE A 193 -9.37 -18.24 18.16
N ASP A 194 -9.35 -18.84 19.34
CA ASP A 194 -9.04 -18.16 20.60
C ASP A 194 -7.60 -17.64 20.64
N GLU A 195 -6.62 -18.45 20.21
CA GLU A 195 -5.22 -18.03 20.10
C GLU A 195 -5.07 -16.87 19.12
N ILE A 196 -5.69 -16.97 17.94
CA ILE A 196 -5.70 -15.90 16.93
C ILE A 196 -6.29 -14.61 17.53
N ASN A 197 -7.45 -14.69 18.19
CA ASN A 197 -8.07 -13.53 18.82
C ASN A 197 -7.20 -12.92 19.93
N SER A 198 -6.51 -13.75 20.72
CA SER A 198 -5.56 -13.29 21.73
C SER A 198 -4.38 -12.55 21.09
N ILE A 199 -3.80 -13.11 20.03
CA ILE A 199 -2.69 -12.49 19.28
C ILE A 199 -3.14 -11.16 18.67
N TYR A 200 -4.32 -11.09 18.05
CA TYR A 200 -4.87 -9.84 17.53
C TYR A 200 -5.06 -8.79 18.62
N SER A 201 -5.58 -9.19 19.77
CA SER A 201 -5.80 -8.29 20.91
C SER A 201 -4.48 -7.76 21.47
N GLU A 202 -3.49 -8.63 21.66
CA GLU A 202 -2.14 -8.25 22.10
C GLU A 202 -1.45 -7.34 21.08
N ASN A 203 -1.53 -7.66 19.79
CA ASN A 203 -0.93 -6.84 18.75
C ASN A 203 -1.60 -5.46 18.67
N ARG A 204 -2.91 -5.37 18.85
CA ARG A 204 -3.60 -4.08 18.91
C ARG A 204 -3.10 -3.22 20.07
N LEU A 205 -2.91 -3.82 21.25
CA LEU A 205 -2.33 -3.13 22.41
C LEU A 205 -0.88 -2.70 22.15
N ARG A 206 -0.06 -3.55 21.52
CA ARG A 206 1.32 -3.20 21.14
C ARG A 206 1.36 -2.05 20.15
N ILE A 207 0.51 -2.08 19.12
CA ILE A 207 0.40 -0.99 18.14
C ILE A 207 0.05 0.30 18.86
N HIS A 208 -0.96 0.31 19.72
CA HIS A 208 -1.33 1.49 20.49
C HIS A 208 -0.16 2.02 21.34
N ALA A 209 0.53 1.15 22.07
CA ALA A 209 1.68 1.55 22.90
C ALA A 209 2.84 2.11 22.07
N VAL A 210 3.10 1.55 20.88
CA VAL A 210 4.12 2.04 19.95
C VAL A 210 3.72 3.40 19.38
N THR A 211 2.48 3.57 18.95
CA THR A 211 1.97 4.86 18.45
C THR A 211 2.11 5.95 19.51
N GLU A 212 1.69 5.68 20.73
CA GLU A 212 1.82 6.63 21.84
C GLU A 212 3.29 6.94 22.17
N SER A 213 4.18 5.94 22.08
CA SER A 213 5.63 6.16 22.24
C SER A 213 6.22 6.98 21.10
N ILE A 214 5.73 6.84 19.87
CA ILE A 214 6.16 7.62 18.71
C ILE A 214 5.73 9.08 18.90
N GLU A 215 4.48 9.32 19.28
CA GLU A 215 3.95 10.66 19.55
C GLU A 215 4.76 11.37 20.64
N ARG A 216 5.04 10.71 21.77
CA ARG A 216 5.90 11.25 22.83
C ARG A 216 7.31 11.60 22.34
N LYS A 217 7.91 10.76 21.50
CA LYS A 217 9.23 11.03 20.92
C LYS A 217 9.20 12.19 19.92
N PHE A 218 8.14 12.31 19.11
CA PHE A 218 7.95 13.43 18.21
C PHE A 218 7.82 14.75 18.98
N GLU A 219 7.11 14.76 20.11
CA GLU A 219 7.01 15.95 20.94
C GLU A 219 8.37 16.34 21.56
N GLY A 220 9.11 15.38 22.11
CA GLY A 220 10.48 15.63 22.58
C GLY A 220 11.43 16.08 21.47
N LEU A 221 11.25 15.60 20.23
CA LEU A 221 12.02 16.05 19.08
C LEU A 221 11.76 17.53 18.76
N LYS A 222 10.50 17.99 18.87
CA LYS A 222 10.15 19.41 18.66
C LYS A 222 10.84 20.32 19.68
N GLU A 223 10.86 19.93 20.95
CA GLU A 223 11.58 20.67 22.00
C GLU A 223 13.07 20.80 21.65
N VAL A 224 13.73 19.68 21.32
CA VAL A 224 15.14 19.69 20.91
C VAL A 224 15.37 20.55 19.67
N PHE A 225 14.47 20.52 18.68
CA PHE A 225 14.57 21.39 17.50
C PHE A 225 14.46 22.88 17.86
N SER A 226 13.58 23.24 18.80
CA SER A 226 13.46 24.60 19.33
C SER A 226 14.77 25.05 19.98
N ASP A 227 15.35 24.20 20.84
CA ASP A 227 16.62 24.48 21.50
C ASP A 227 17.76 24.68 20.50
N VAL A 228 17.83 23.85 19.45
CA VAL A 228 18.83 23.98 18.37
C VAL A 228 18.68 25.33 17.65
N ILE A 229 17.45 25.77 17.38
CA ILE A 229 17.19 27.08 16.77
C ILE A 229 17.66 28.21 17.68
N GLU A 230 17.37 28.13 18.98
CA GLU A 230 17.80 29.13 19.96
C GLU A 230 19.33 29.18 20.10
N MET A 231 19.98 28.01 20.18
CA MET A 231 21.44 27.90 20.26
C MET A 231 22.12 28.43 18.99
N LYS A 232 21.53 28.21 17.80
CA LYS A 232 22.01 28.83 16.56
C LYS A 232 21.92 30.35 16.59
N LYS A 233 20.83 30.93 17.13
CA LYS A 233 20.71 32.38 17.30
C LYS A 233 21.78 32.92 18.25
N LYS A 234 21.97 32.26 19.40
CA LYS A 234 23.02 32.61 20.38
C LYS A 234 24.42 32.53 19.76
N LEU A 235 24.70 31.50 18.97
CA LEU A 235 25.98 31.35 18.29
C LEU A 235 26.24 32.50 17.30
N LYS A 236 25.24 32.86 16.49
CA LYS A 236 25.34 34.01 15.57
C LYS A 236 25.64 35.32 16.31
N THR A 237 24.95 35.59 17.42
CA THR A 237 25.22 36.80 18.22
C THR A 237 26.63 36.81 18.81
N LEU A 238 27.18 35.64 19.14
CA LEU A 238 28.52 35.50 19.70
C LEU A 238 29.60 35.69 18.62
N GLU A 239 29.35 35.22 17.40
CA GLU A 239 30.19 35.51 16.23
C GLU A 239 30.22 37.01 15.90
N GLU A 240 29.07 37.68 15.89
CA GLU A 240 28.97 39.14 15.70
C GLU A 240 29.72 39.92 16.80
N ALA A 241 29.62 39.46 18.06
CA ALA A 241 30.35 40.07 19.17
C ALA A 241 31.88 39.90 19.03
N LYS A 242 32.34 38.71 18.63
CA LYS A 242 33.77 38.47 18.37
C LYS A 242 34.32 39.35 17.26
N GLU A 243 33.55 39.59 16.21
CA GLU A 243 33.98 40.46 15.11
C GLU A 243 34.08 41.93 15.56
N LYS A 244 33.13 42.39 16.38
CA LYS A 244 33.21 43.72 17.02
C LYS A 244 34.41 43.86 17.95
N ASP A 245 34.72 42.82 18.73
CA ASP A 245 35.92 42.82 19.60
C ASP A 245 37.21 42.87 18.78
N ARG A 246 37.29 42.16 17.64
CA ARG A 246 38.42 42.27 16.71
C ARG A 246 38.57 43.68 16.16
N LEU A 247 37.45 44.30 15.75
CA LEU A 247 37.45 45.68 15.28
C LEU A 247 37.89 46.65 16.38
N ARG A 248 37.44 46.47 17.62
CA ARG A 248 37.89 47.26 18.77
C ARG A 248 39.41 47.20 18.94
N ILE A 249 39.99 45.99 18.95
CA ILE A 249 41.44 45.80 19.09
C ILE A 249 42.19 46.49 17.95
N ASN A 250 41.69 46.42 16.71
CA ASN A 250 42.31 47.10 15.57
C ASN A 250 42.25 48.63 15.72
N LEU A 251 41.12 49.19 16.13
CA LEU A 251 40.97 50.64 16.36
C LEU A 251 41.85 51.12 17.53
N GLU A 252 41.98 50.34 18.59
CA GLU A 252 42.91 50.64 19.70
C GLU A 252 44.37 50.68 19.22
N ASN A 253 44.76 49.74 18.35
CA ASN A 253 46.08 49.74 17.73
C ASN A 253 46.28 50.96 16.82
N GLU A 254 45.29 51.32 15.99
CA GLU A 254 45.35 52.51 15.14
C GLU A 254 45.46 53.80 15.95
N MET A 255 44.72 53.89 17.06
CA MET A 255 44.83 55.02 18.00
C MET A 255 46.23 55.14 18.58
N LEU A 256 46.84 54.01 18.99
CA LEU A 256 48.22 54.01 19.50
C LEU A 256 49.22 54.47 18.44
N TRP A 257 49.06 54.02 17.19
CA TRP A 257 49.89 54.49 16.07
C TRP A 257 49.68 55.98 15.76
N ALA A 258 48.46 56.50 15.89
CA ALA A 258 48.19 57.92 15.72
C ALA A 258 48.94 58.77 16.76
N VAL A 259 48.95 58.35 18.04
CA VAL A 259 49.71 59.03 19.10
C VAL A 259 51.21 58.98 18.82
N ILE A 260 51.74 57.82 18.42
CA ILE A 260 53.16 57.68 18.06
C ILE A 260 53.51 58.59 16.87
N ASN A 261 52.64 58.71 15.87
CA ASN A 261 52.86 59.60 14.72
C ASN A 261 52.85 61.08 15.14
N GLU A 262 51.99 61.47 16.06
CA GLU A 262 51.96 62.84 16.60
C GLU A 262 53.23 63.15 17.42
N ASP A 263 53.66 62.22 18.27
CA ASP A 263 54.85 62.38 19.10
C ASP A 263 56.14 62.34 18.27
N THR A 264 56.20 61.52 17.21
CA THR A 264 57.34 61.52 16.28
C THR A 264 57.42 62.81 15.47
N ALA A 265 56.28 63.36 15.01
CA ALA A 265 56.23 64.67 14.37
C ALA A 265 56.71 65.79 15.31
N LYS A 266 56.26 65.80 16.57
CA LYS A 266 56.73 66.74 17.61
C LYS A 266 58.23 66.57 17.88
N ALA A 267 58.73 65.35 17.93
CA ALA A 267 60.15 65.07 18.14
C ALA A 267 61.02 65.54 16.95
N GLU A 268 60.54 65.40 15.72
CA GLU A 268 61.21 65.95 14.53
C GLU A 268 61.22 67.48 14.54
N GLU A 269 60.12 68.12 14.95
CA GLU A 269 60.05 69.58 15.09
C GLU A 269 61.03 70.09 16.17
N LEU A 270 61.10 69.39 17.31
CA LEU A 270 62.07 69.69 18.37
C LEU A 270 63.52 69.44 17.94
N LYS A 271 63.79 68.40 17.13
CA LYS A 271 65.12 68.19 16.53
C LYS A 271 65.49 69.35 15.61
N LYS A 272 64.59 69.81 14.75
CA LYS A 272 64.82 70.98 13.88
C LYS A 272 65.07 72.25 14.69
N LYS A 273 64.31 72.49 15.76
CA LYS A 273 64.53 73.63 16.68
C LYS A 273 65.89 73.54 17.39
N ARG A 274 66.28 72.34 17.82
CA ARG A 274 67.57 72.09 18.49
C ARG A 274 68.75 72.22 17.53
N GLU A 275 68.61 71.84 16.27
CA GLU A 275 69.63 72.08 15.23
C GLU A 275 69.81 73.58 14.95
N VAL A 276 68.73 74.36 14.94
CA VAL A 276 68.79 75.83 14.84
C VAL A 276 69.41 76.46 16.09
N GLU A 277 69.08 75.98 17.29
CA GLU A 277 69.69 76.46 18.54
C GLU A 277 71.17 76.09 18.67
N ILE A 278 71.61 74.91 18.22
CA ILE A 278 73.03 74.51 18.22
C ILE A 278 73.83 75.36 17.21
N LEU A 279 73.21 75.79 16.10
CA LEU A 279 73.79 76.76 15.17
C LEU A 279 73.84 78.19 15.73
N ALA A 280 72.87 78.60 16.56
CA ALA A 280 72.83 79.92 17.20
C ALA A 280 73.73 80.04 18.44
N LYS A 281 73.91 78.95 19.19
CA LYS A 281 74.65 78.93 20.46
C LYS A 281 76.18 78.86 20.29
N ASN A 282 76.67 78.52 19.10
CA ASN A 282 78.09 78.51 18.76
C ASN A 282 78.66 79.86 18.24
N LYS A 283 77.89 80.96 18.34
CA LYS A 283 78.34 82.30 17.91
C LYS A 283 78.33 83.38 18.99
N ALA A 284 78.13 83.02 20.26
CA ALA A 284 78.22 83.96 21.38
C ALA A 284 78.69 83.27 22.68
N GLU A 285 79.95 82.83 22.68
CA GLU A 285 80.76 82.94 23.90
C GLU A 285 81.09 84.42 24.13
N LYS A 286 80.82 84.96 25.32
CA LYS A 286 81.78 85.75 26.16
C LYS A 286 81.13 86.82 27.05
N LYS A 287 81.67 86.85 28.28
CA LYS A 287 81.86 87.96 29.22
C LYS A 287 80.66 88.31 30.11
N LEU A 288 80.78 87.95 31.40
CA LEU A 288 81.41 88.70 32.51
C LEU A 288 80.43 89.76 33.04
N VAL A 289 79.76 89.47 34.16
CA VAL A 289 80.17 89.73 35.56
C VAL A 289 79.60 91.08 36.03
N GLU A 290 78.60 90.93 36.90
CA GLU A 290 78.33 91.69 38.13
C GLU A 290 78.64 93.19 38.16
N VAL A 291 77.59 93.99 38.39
CA VAL A 291 77.57 95.03 39.43
C VAL A 291 76.12 95.20 39.90
N GLU A 292 75.95 95.65 41.14
CA GLU A 292 74.78 96.29 41.71
C GLU A 292 73.86 95.41 42.58
N GLU A 293 74.48 94.94 43.66
CA GLU A 293 74.00 95.23 45.02
C GLU A 293 73.47 96.67 45.15
N SER A 294 72.24 96.90 44.69
CA SER A 294 71.47 98.08 45.10
C SER A 294 69.97 97.84 45.15
N ASN A 295 69.44 96.63 44.91
CA ASN A 295 68.01 96.35 45.07
C ASN A 295 67.71 95.10 45.92
N LEU A 296 68.64 94.73 46.81
CA LEU A 296 68.46 93.64 47.79
C LEU A 296 67.43 93.96 48.89
N LYS A 297 66.73 95.11 48.81
CA LYS A 297 65.60 95.47 49.67
C LYS A 297 64.23 95.39 48.99
N ASP A 298 64.18 95.26 47.65
CA ASP A 298 62.95 95.02 46.89
C ASP A 298 62.65 93.53 46.68
N LYS A 299 63.69 92.69 46.63
CA LYS A 299 63.56 91.23 46.51
C LYS A 299 62.90 90.54 47.72
N LEU A 300 62.86 91.20 48.88
CA LEU A 300 62.20 90.66 50.07
C LEU A 300 60.66 90.73 50.00
N ARG A 301 60.09 91.71 49.29
CA ARG A 301 58.63 91.75 49.02
C ARG A 301 58.23 90.83 47.88
N GLU A 302 59.08 90.72 46.86
CA GLU A 302 58.85 89.79 45.72
C GLU A 302 58.93 88.31 46.15
N LEU A 303 59.71 88.00 47.21
CA LEU A 303 59.75 86.67 47.81
C LEU A 303 58.50 86.32 48.63
N GLU A 304 57.81 87.30 49.22
CA GLU A 304 56.54 87.06 49.94
C GLU A 304 55.36 86.79 48.98
N ASP A 305 55.34 87.43 47.81
CA ASP A 305 54.36 87.14 46.75
C ASP A 305 54.67 85.80 46.03
N ARG A 306 55.95 85.46 45.84
CA ARG A 306 56.37 84.13 45.37
C ARG A 306 56.02 82.99 46.32
N ILE A 307 56.01 83.23 47.63
CA ILE A 307 55.59 82.22 48.61
C ILE A 307 54.08 81.95 48.49
N LYS A 308 53.24 82.96 48.24
CA LYS A 308 51.79 82.77 47.98
C LYS A 308 51.49 82.10 46.64
N GLU A 309 52.25 82.39 45.58
CA GLU A 309 52.15 81.66 44.31
C GLU A 309 52.58 80.20 44.47
N MET A 310 53.68 79.94 45.18
CA MET A 310 54.13 78.58 45.46
C MET A 310 53.15 77.81 46.36
N ASP A 311 52.46 78.45 47.31
CA ASP A 311 51.46 77.79 48.14
C ASP A 311 50.22 77.36 47.33
N ASN A 312 49.80 78.16 46.35
CA ASN A 312 48.75 77.79 45.39
C ASN A 312 49.21 76.66 44.45
N MET A 313 50.47 76.68 43.99
CA MET A 313 51.03 75.58 43.20
C MET A 313 51.17 74.27 44.02
N VAL A 314 51.47 74.35 45.32
CA VAL A 314 51.52 73.19 46.21
C VAL A 314 50.12 72.64 46.46
N LYS A 315 49.08 73.48 46.52
CA LYS A 315 47.68 73.05 46.64
C LYS A 315 47.20 72.32 45.37
N ASP A 316 47.52 72.88 44.21
CA ASP A 316 47.21 72.32 42.89
C ASP A 316 47.99 71.01 42.62
N ALA A 317 49.24 70.93 43.09
CA ALA A 317 50.04 69.70 43.09
C ALA A 317 49.50 68.65 44.08
N ARG A 318 48.98 69.05 45.24
CA ARG A 318 48.36 68.12 46.20
C ARG A 318 47.07 67.51 45.67
N GLU A 319 46.23 68.26 44.97
CA GLU A 319 45.02 67.72 44.31
C GLU A 319 45.38 66.76 43.17
N LYS A 320 46.39 67.07 42.36
CA LYS A 320 46.90 66.16 41.30
C LYS A 320 47.56 64.90 41.88
N VAL A 321 48.22 64.99 43.03
CA VAL A 321 48.78 63.82 43.74
C VAL A 321 47.68 62.99 44.40
N GLN A 322 46.61 63.63 44.88
CA GLN A 322 45.45 62.94 45.46
C GLN A 322 44.67 62.16 44.38
N SER A 323 44.38 62.78 43.22
CA SER A 323 43.72 62.09 42.11
C SER A 323 44.60 60.98 41.53
N ALA A 324 45.92 61.21 41.39
CA ALA A 324 46.85 60.18 40.96
C ALA A 324 46.98 59.02 41.97
N ARG A 325 46.82 59.29 43.28
CA ARG A 325 46.78 58.24 44.32
C ARG A 325 45.50 57.42 44.24
N GLU A 326 44.35 58.06 44.03
CA GLU A 326 43.05 57.38 43.87
C GLU A 326 43.03 56.54 42.58
N ASP A 327 43.57 57.04 41.48
CA ASP A 327 43.77 56.29 40.24
C ASP A 327 44.75 55.13 40.42
N PHE A 328 45.81 55.32 41.19
CA PHE A 328 46.77 54.25 41.50
C PHE A 328 46.14 53.17 42.39
N THR A 329 45.31 53.53 43.37
CA THR A 329 44.60 52.55 44.22
C THR A 329 43.57 51.78 43.41
N ASN A 330 42.81 52.45 42.54
CA ASN A 330 41.84 51.81 41.65
C ASN A 330 42.53 50.86 40.65
N LYS A 331 43.63 51.29 40.03
CA LYS A 331 44.43 50.44 39.13
C LYS A 331 45.07 49.27 39.87
N LYS A 332 45.47 49.44 41.14
CA LYS A 332 46.00 48.36 41.98
C LYS A 332 44.92 47.33 42.35
N GLU A 333 43.70 47.75 42.63
CA GLU A 333 42.57 46.83 42.85
C GLU A 333 42.20 46.08 41.57
N ILE A 334 42.12 46.77 40.44
CA ILE A 334 41.86 46.15 39.12
C ILE A 334 42.98 45.14 38.81
N TRP A 335 44.24 45.49 39.04
CA TRP A 335 45.38 44.58 38.86
C TRP A 335 45.31 43.34 39.78
N ASN A 336 44.93 43.52 41.04
CA ASN A 336 44.75 42.40 41.97
C ASN A 336 43.60 41.47 41.56
N ASN A 337 42.52 42.02 40.99
CA ASN A 337 41.42 41.24 40.43
C ASN A 337 41.87 40.48 39.17
N TYR A 338 42.64 41.11 38.27
CA TYR A 338 43.26 40.42 37.14
C TYR A 338 44.19 39.28 37.58
N ILE A 339 44.96 39.46 38.66
CA ILE A 339 45.81 38.38 39.20
C ILE A 339 44.97 37.23 39.75
N LYS A 340 43.85 37.51 40.43
CA LYS A 340 42.92 36.47 40.89
C LYS A 340 42.32 35.70 39.70
N GLU A 341 41.78 36.40 38.71
CA GLU A 341 41.23 35.78 37.49
C GLU A 341 42.28 34.98 36.74
N LEU A 342 43.52 35.48 36.65
CA LEU A 342 44.64 34.79 36.00
C LEU A 342 45.05 33.51 36.75
N ASN A 343 44.97 33.52 38.08
CA ASN A 343 45.24 32.33 38.89
C ASN A 343 44.10 31.30 38.80
N GLU A 344 42.84 31.74 38.79
CA GLU A 344 41.67 30.88 38.59
C GLU A 344 41.66 30.25 37.19
N THR A 345 41.99 31.01 36.15
CA THR A 345 42.14 30.49 34.78
C THR A 345 43.36 29.57 34.66
N LYS A 346 44.50 29.84 35.32
CA LYS A 346 45.63 28.90 35.38
C LYS A 346 45.25 27.57 36.04
N GLN A 347 44.46 27.61 37.12
CA GLN A 347 43.99 26.40 37.80
C GLN A 347 43.01 25.61 36.94
N SER A 348 42.09 26.30 36.25
CA SER A 348 41.16 25.74 35.26
C SER A 348 41.91 25.11 34.08
N LEU A 349 42.96 25.78 33.58
CA LEU A 349 43.82 25.28 32.52
C LEU A 349 44.57 24.03 32.95
N ARG A 350 45.08 23.96 34.18
CA ARG A 350 45.72 22.75 34.74
C ARG A 350 44.76 21.57 34.81
N LEU A 351 43.51 21.80 35.22
CA LEU A 351 42.48 20.75 35.26
C LEU A 351 42.08 20.30 33.85
N ALA A 352 41.94 21.23 32.91
CA ALA A 352 41.69 20.92 31.50
C ALA A 352 42.85 20.13 30.88
N ARG A 353 44.11 20.49 31.20
CA ARG A 353 45.31 19.76 30.75
C ARG A 353 45.37 18.34 31.30
N ARG A 354 45.04 18.13 32.59
CA ARG A 354 44.94 16.77 33.16
C ARG A 354 43.84 15.94 32.50
N LYS A 355 42.70 16.54 32.18
CA LYS A 355 41.64 15.86 31.41
C LYS A 355 42.08 15.55 29.99
N TYR A 356 42.81 16.47 29.34
CA TYR A 356 43.40 16.26 28.03
C TYR A 356 44.42 15.11 28.05
N ASP A 357 45.34 15.10 29.01
CA ASP A 357 46.34 14.03 29.15
C ASP A 357 45.69 12.67 29.46
N SER A 358 44.62 12.65 30.26
CA SER A 358 43.82 11.44 30.52
C SER A 358 43.09 10.95 29.26
N CYS A 359 42.47 11.84 28.49
CA CYS A 359 41.84 11.50 27.22
C CYS A 359 42.87 11.05 26.18
N MET A 360 44.05 11.66 26.15
CA MET A 360 45.13 11.27 25.24
C MET A 360 45.68 9.89 25.60
N ALA A 361 45.80 9.55 26.89
CA ALA A 361 46.16 8.20 27.34
C ALA A 361 45.07 7.16 27.03
N GLU A 362 43.78 7.52 27.10
CA GLU A 362 42.68 6.67 26.64
C GLU A 362 42.70 6.49 25.11
N ILE A 363 43.00 7.54 24.34
CA ILE A 363 43.18 7.46 22.89
C ILE A 363 44.41 6.61 22.52
N GLU A 364 45.51 6.69 23.29
CA GLU A 364 46.70 5.84 23.11
C GLU A 364 46.40 4.36 23.41
N ASN A 365 45.60 4.07 24.44
CA ASN A 365 45.13 2.71 24.73
C ASN A 365 44.15 2.19 23.67
N LEU A 366 43.30 3.05 23.10
CA LEU A 366 42.39 2.70 22.01
C LEU A 366 43.12 2.54 20.66
N THR A 367 44.23 3.24 20.44
CA THR A 367 45.05 3.14 19.21
C THR A 367 46.02 1.95 19.21
N LYS A 368 46.39 1.39 20.37
CA LYS A 368 47.14 0.12 20.43
C LYS A 368 46.37 -1.11 19.91
N ASN A 369 45.05 -1.02 19.72
CA ASN A 369 44.20 -2.05 19.10
C ASN A 369 43.90 -1.80 17.59
N ALA A 370 44.64 -0.90 16.94
CA ALA A 370 44.37 -0.49 15.56
C ALA A 370 44.53 -1.55 14.43
N PRO A 371 45.35 -2.61 14.51
CA PRO A 371 45.47 -3.53 13.37
C PRO A 371 44.24 -4.44 13.19
N GLU A 372 43.55 -4.83 14.26
CA GLU A 372 42.33 -5.66 14.16
C GLU A 372 41.12 -4.87 13.66
N ILE A 373 40.98 -3.59 14.03
CA ILE A 373 39.87 -2.74 13.57
C ILE A 373 40.04 -2.40 12.09
N LYS A 374 41.28 -2.17 11.61
CA LYS A 374 41.53 -1.93 10.18
C LYS A 374 41.29 -3.16 9.32
N GLN A 375 41.76 -4.35 9.74
CA GLN A 375 41.44 -5.61 9.03
C GLN A 375 39.94 -5.91 9.04
N ARG A 376 39.25 -5.66 10.15
CA ARG A 376 37.80 -5.86 10.24
C ARG A 376 37.02 -4.84 9.41
N GLN A 377 37.49 -3.60 9.33
CA GLN A 377 36.93 -2.58 8.42
C GLN A 377 37.14 -2.95 6.95
N GLU A 378 38.30 -3.49 6.56
CA GLU A 378 38.53 -3.96 5.19
C GLU A 378 37.69 -5.20 4.85
N SER A 379 37.53 -6.14 5.78
CA SER A 379 36.66 -7.30 5.57
C SER A 379 35.18 -6.90 5.48
N LEU A 380 34.74 -5.96 6.32
CA LEU A 380 33.37 -5.43 6.27
C LEU A 380 33.12 -4.63 4.99
N LYS A 381 34.09 -3.83 4.52
CA LYS A 381 33.98 -3.13 3.23
C LYS A 381 33.89 -4.10 2.05
N ARG A 382 34.65 -5.21 2.05
CA ARG A 382 34.54 -6.25 1.02
C ARG A 382 33.18 -6.94 1.04
N GLN A 383 32.66 -7.26 2.23
CA GLN A 383 31.32 -7.84 2.36
C GLN A 383 30.22 -6.87 1.91
N ILE A 384 30.33 -5.59 2.24
CA ILE A 384 29.39 -4.55 1.79
C ILE A 384 29.40 -4.46 0.26
N ALA A 385 30.57 -4.42 -0.38
CA ALA A 385 30.67 -4.39 -1.84
C ALA A 385 30.06 -5.64 -2.50
N GLU A 386 30.25 -6.83 -1.92
CA GLU A 386 29.64 -8.07 -2.41
C GLU A 386 28.11 -8.05 -2.28
N TYR A 387 27.60 -7.54 -1.14
CA TYR A 387 26.15 -7.39 -0.94
C TYR A 387 25.54 -6.31 -1.83
N GLU A 388 26.25 -5.22 -2.12
CA GLU A 388 25.83 -4.18 -3.07
C GLU A 388 25.74 -4.74 -4.50
N GLN A 389 26.72 -5.56 -4.92
CA GLN A 389 26.70 -6.20 -6.23
C GLN A 389 25.54 -7.22 -6.34
N LYS A 390 25.29 -8.00 -5.29
CA LYS A 390 24.12 -8.91 -5.22
C LYS A 390 22.82 -8.11 -5.26
N LEU A 391 22.71 -7.00 -4.52
CA LEU A 391 21.54 -6.13 -4.54
C LEU A 391 21.30 -5.54 -5.94
N GLN A 392 22.35 -5.14 -6.65
CA GLN A 392 22.24 -4.61 -8.00
C GLN A 392 21.78 -5.69 -9.00
N SER A 393 22.27 -6.92 -8.88
CA SER A 393 21.81 -8.05 -9.69
C SER A 393 20.34 -8.42 -9.43
N ILE A 394 19.90 -8.36 -8.16
CA ILE A 394 18.52 -8.63 -7.77
C ILE A 394 17.60 -7.51 -8.27
N LYS A 395 18.01 -6.24 -8.17
CA LYS A 395 17.26 -5.11 -8.73
C LYS A 395 17.13 -5.17 -10.24
N ALA A 396 18.18 -5.61 -10.95
CA ALA A 396 18.11 -5.84 -12.39
C ALA A 396 17.12 -6.96 -12.74
N ALA A 397 17.12 -8.06 -11.98
CA ALA A 397 16.14 -9.13 -12.14
C ALA A 397 14.71 -8.65 -11.82
N GLU A 398 14.52 -7.86 -10.78
CA GLU A 398 13.22 -7.27 -10.41
C GLU A 398 12.68 -6.35 -11.50
N MET A 399 13.52 -5.50 -12.10
CA MET A 399 13.12 -4.68 -13.26
C MET A 399 12.74 -5.53 -14.48
N SER A 400 13.45 -6.63 -14.74
CA SER A 400 13.09 -7.58 -15.80
C SER A 400 11.73 -8.24 -15.53
N PHE A 401 11.52 -8.72 -14.29
CA PHE A 401 10.24 -9.33 -13.92
C PHE A 401 9.08 -8.34 -13.95
N GLU A 402 9.30 -7.08 -13.58
CA GLU A 402 8.27 -6.04 -13.67
C GLU A 402 7.94 -5.72 -15.14
N HIS A 403 8.94 -5.71 -16.03
CA HIS A 403 8.70 -5.58 -17.46
C HIS A 403 7.90 -6.77 -18.02
N ASP A 404 8.27 -8.00 -17.67
CA ASP A 404 7.54 -9.21 -18.06
C ASP A 404 6.10 -9.21 -17.51
N ARG A 405 5.91 -8.73 -16.28
CA ARG A 405 4.59 -8.58 -15.65
C ARG A 405 3.72 -7.58 -16.41
N GLN A 406 4.30 -6.46 -16.82
CA GLN A 406 3.58 -5.44 -17.59
C GLN A 406 3.23 -5.96 -18.98
N GLN A 407 4.15 -6.63 -19.68
CA GLN A 407 3.87 -7.28 -20.97
C GLN A 407 2.75 -8.33 -20.84
N LEU A 408 2.78 -9.15 -19.79
CA LEU A 408 1.73 -10.15 -19.56
C LEU A 408 0.38 -9.47 -19.32
N LYS A 409 0.34 -8.37 -18.56
CA LYS A 409 -0.88 -7.60 -18.33
C LYS A 409 -1.45 -7.04 -19.63
N ASP A 410 -0.60 -6.46 -20.48
CA ASP A 410 -1.01 -5.91 -21.77
C ASP A 410 -1.54 -7.01 -22.71
N THR A 411 -0.91 -8.19 -22.72
CA THR A 411 -1.42 -9.34 -23.51
C THR A 411 -2.76 -9.87 -23.00
N VAL A 412 -2.97 -9.90 -21.67
CA VAL A 412 -4.26 -10.30 -21.08
C VAL A 412 -5.36 -9.32 -21.45
N GLU A 413 -5.08 -8.01 -21.42
CA GLU A 413 -6.04 -6.97 -21.80
C GLU A 413 -6.38 -7.04 -23.30
N GLN A 414 -5.39 -7.27 -24.17
CA GLN A 414 -5.61 -7.52 -25.59
C GLN A 414 -6.48 -8.76 -25.83
N VAL A 415 -6.16 -9.89 -25.17
CA VAL A 415 -6.94 -11.13 -25.31
C VAL A 415 -8.37 -10.94 -24.79
N ALA A 416 -8.55 -10.28 -23.65
CA ALA A 416 -9.89 -9.96 -23.13
C ALA A 416 -10.70 -9.11 -24.12
N GLY A 417 -10.08 -8.09 -24.72
CA GLY A 417 -10.71 -7.28 -25.77
C GLY A 417 -11.09 -8.10 -27.01
N THR A 418 -10.25 -9.05 -27.44
CA THR A 418 -10.60 -9.94 -28.56
C THR A 418 -11.77 -10.88 -28.22
N ILE A 419 -11.84 -11.38 -26.98
CA ILE A 419 -12.95 -12.23 -26.51
C ILE A 419 -14.25 -11.44 -26.51
N GLU A 420 -14.24 -10.20 -26.01
CA GLU A 420 -15.43 -9.34 -25.98
C GLU A 420 -15.92 -8.98 -27.39
N ALA A 421 -15.00 -8.67 -28.31
CA ALA A 421 -15.32 -8.42 -29.71
C ALA A 421 -15.92 -9.66 -30.41
N MET A 422 -15.35 -10.85 -30.16
CA MET A 422 -15.85 -12.11 -30.72
C MET A 422 -17.21 -12.50 -30.13
N THR A 423 -17.42 -12.27 -28.83
CA THR A 423 -18.72 -12.51 -28.17
C THR A 423 -19.80 -11.61 -28.76
N SER A 424 -19.51 -10.31 -28.91
CA SER A 424 -20.42 -9.35 -29.54
C SER A 424 -20.76 -9.73 -30.99
N ARG A 425 -19.78 -10.26 -31.73
CA ARG A 425 -19.99 -10.76 -33.11
C ARG A 425 -20.87 -12.00 -33.14
N CYS A 426 -20.65 -12.95 -32.22
CA CYS A 426 -21.49 -14.15 -32.07
C CYS A 426 -22.94 -13.78 -31.74
N ASP A 427 -23.16 -12.84 -30.83
CA ASP A 427 -24.50 -12.37 -30.46
C ASP A 427 -25.22 -11.70 -31.64
N ASN A 428 -24.50 -10.90 -32.43
CA ASN A 428 -25.06 -10.27 -33.62
C ASN A 428 -25.46 -11.31 -34.69
N ILE A 429 -24.60 -12.31 -34.92
CA ILE A 429 -24.89 -13.42 -35.85
C ILE A 429 -26.10 -14.23 -35.38
N GLN A 430 -26.21 -14.51 -34.07
CA GLN A 430 -27.38 -15.20 -33.52
C GLN A 430 -28.68 -14.39 -33.69
N ARG A 431 -28.63 -13.07 -33.49
CA ARG A 431 -29.80 -12.19 -33.74
C ARG A 431 -30.21 -12.21 -35.21
N GLN A 432 -29.25 -12.17 -36.14
CA GLN A 432 -29.53 -12.27 -37.57
C GLN A 432 -30.13 -13.63 -37.96
N LYS A 433 -29.62 -14.72 -37.37
CA LYS A 433 -30.16 -16.07 -37.58
C LYS A 433 -31.62 -16.14 -37.14
N ARG A 434 -31.96 -15.66 -35.93
CA ARG A 434 -33.36 -15.63 -35.43
C ARG A 434 -34.29 -14.83 -36.35
N LYS A 435 -33.88 -13.63 -36.79
CA LYS A 435 -34.68 -12.81 -37.73
C LYS A 435 -34.93 -13.54 -39.06
N ARG A 436 -33.92 -14.23 -39.60
CA ARG A 436 -34.08 -14.99 -40.85
C ARG A 436 -35.00 -16.19 -40.68
N GLU A 437 -34.90 -16.91 -39.56
CA GLU A 437 -35.80 -18.03 -39.24
C GLU A 437 -37.27 -17.58 -39.07
N GLU A 438 -37.50 -16.42 -38.45
CA GLU A 438 -38.83 -15.80 -38.37
C GLU A 438 -39.38 -15.41 -39.74
N ASN A 439 -38.55 -14.78 -40.58
CA ASN A 439 -38.95 -14.43 -41.96
C ASN A 439 -39.26 -15.68 -42.80
N LEU A 440 -38.49 -16.75 -42.65
CA LEU A 440 -38.72 -18.01 -43.37
C LEU A 440 -40.02 -18.69 -42.95
N LYS A 441 -40.35 -18.64 -41.64
CA LYS A 441 -41.64 -19.09 -41.13
C LYS A 441 -42.80 -18.27 -41.68
N MET A 442 -42.66 -16.95 -41.81
CA MET A 442 -43.68 -16.09 -42.42
C MET A 442 -43.87 -16.36 -43.91
N LEU A 443 -42.80 -16.57 -44.68
CA LEU A 443 -42.90 -16.91 -46.11
C LEU A 443 -43.53 -18.30 -46.33
N SER A 444 -43.22 -19.29 -45.49
CA SER A 444 -43.72 -20.66 -45.68
C SER A 444 -45.23 -20.83 -45.41
N ARG A 445 -45.86 -19.90 -44.67
CA ARG A 445 -47.26 -20.03 -44.25
C ARG A 445 -48.29 -19.44 -45.23
N ASN A 446 -47.90 -18.69 -46.25
CA ASN A 446 -48.83 -17.87 -47.06
C ASN A 446 -48.63 -18.03 -48.59
N ALA A 447 -48.88 -19.22 -49.14
CA ALA A 447 -48.72 -19.53 -50.57
C ALA A 447 -49.86 -19.05 -51.49
N SER A 448 -50.62 -18.00 -51.14
CA SER A 448 -51.69 -17.45 -51.99
C SER A 448 -51.34 -16.05 -52.50
N SER A 449 -51.39 -15.87 -53.83
CA SER A 449 -50.98 -14.65 -54.57
C SER A 449 -51.66 -13.35 -54.10
N LEU A 450 -52.76 -13.44 -53.34
CA LEU A 450 -53.49 -12.30 -52.75
C LEU A 450 -52.85 -11.76 -51.46
N SER A 451 -51.97 -12.52 -50.80
CA SER A 451 -51.29 -12.11 -49.56
C SER A 451 -50.14 -11.12 -49.79
N VAL A 452 -49.63 -11.03 -51.03
CA VAL A 452 -48.56 -10.10 -51.44
C VAL A 452 -49.00 -8.63 -51.30
N TYR A 453 -50.29 -8.34 -51.50
CA TYR A 453 -50.86 -7.00 -51.32
C TYR A 453 -51.24 -6.68 -49.87
N GLY A 454 -50.96 -7.60 -48.94
CA GLY A 454 -51.20 -7.49 -47.50
C GLY A 454 -52.29 -8.44 -46.99
N GLU A 455 -52.08 -8.98 -45.79
CA GLU A 455 -53.00 -9.92 -45.12
C GLU A 455 -54.43 -9.36 -44.92
N GLY A 456 -54.56 -8.03 -44.96
CA GLY A 456 -55.81 -7.30 -44.91
C GLY A 456 -56.64 -7.34 -46.20
N VAL A 457 -55.99 -7.37 -47.37
CA VAL A 457 -56.68 -7.33 -48.68
C VAL A 457 -57.43 -8.63 -48.96
N VAL A 458 -56.89 -9.77 -48.50
CA VAL A 458 -57.56 -11.08 -48.56
C VAL A 458 -58.92 -11.05 -47.84
N LYS A 459 -58.97 -10.41 -46.66
CA LYS A 459 -60.20 -10.29 -45.86
C LYS A 459 -61.21 -9.33 -46.47
N ILE A 460 -60.74 -8.26 -47.11
CA ILE A 460 -61.58 -7.31 -47.85
C ILE A 460 -62.26 -8.00 -49.03
N VAL A 461 -61.51 -8.77 -49.83
CA VAL A 461 -62.04 -9.50 -50.99
C VAL A 461 -63.07 -10.56 -50.56
N ASP A 462 -62.85 -11.26 -49.45
CA ASP A 462 -63.83 -12.22 -48.92
C ASP A 462 -65.15 -11.55 -48.52
N GLU A 463 -65.09 -10.39 -47.85
CA GLU A 463 -66.30 -9.66 -47.43
C GLU A 463 -67.03 -9.00 -48.61
N ILE A 464 -66.30 -8.55 -49.65
CA ILE A 464 -66.90 -8.09 -50.91
C ILE A 464 -67.62 -9.24 -51.61
N ASN A 465 -67.03 -10.43 -51.70
CA ASN A 465 -67.68 -11.60 -52.32
C ASN A 465 -68.97 -12.00 -51.57
N LYS A 466 -68.98 -11.92 -50.22
CA LYS A 466 -70.21 -12.14 -49.42
C LYS A 466 -71.28 -11.08 -49.68
N ALA A 467 -70.89 -9.81 -49.84
CA ALA A 467 -71.82 -8.73 -50.16
C ALA A 467 -72.39 -8.83 -51.59
N VAL A 468 -71.60 -9.31 -52.55
CA VAL A 468 -72.05 -9.64 -53.91
C VAL A 468 -73.04 -10.82 -53.90
N ALA A 469 -72.77 -11.88 -53.13
CA ALA A 469 -73.70 -13.00 -52.97
C ALA A 469 -75.05 -12.59 -52.39
N ARG A 470 -75.08 -11.53 -51.57
CA ARG A 470 -76.29 -10.92 -50.99
C ARG A 470 -76.97 -9.89 -51.92
N ARG A 471 -76.54 -9.77 -53.19
CA ARG A 471 -77.04 -8.82 -54.21
C ARG A 471 -77.09 -7.35 -53.75
N LYS A 472 -76.12 -6.93 -52.92
CA LYS A 472 -76.04 -5.54 -52.42
C LYS A 472 -75.41 -4.55 -53.41
N PHE A 473 -74.78 -5.04 -54.47
CA PHE A 473 -74.15 -4.24 -55.52
C PHE A 473 -74.92 -4.35 -56.83
N GLU A 474 -75.02 -3.26 -57.58
CA GLU A 474 -75.62 -3.25 -58.92
C GLU A 474 -74.65 -3.85 -59.95
N LYS A 475 -73.36 -3.49 -59.87
CA LYS A 475 -72.27 -4.19 -60.57
C LYS A 475 -71.16 -4.57 -59.60
N LYS A 476 -70.52 -5.72 -59.84
CA LYS A 476 -69.45 -6.23 -58.96
C LYS A 476 -68.25 -5.26 -58.96
N PRO A 477 -67.78 -4.77 -57.80
CA PRO A 477 -66.54 -4.01 -57.72
C PRO A 477 -65.34 -4.83 -58.20
N ILE A 478 -64.43 -4.20 -58.94
CA ILE A 478 -63.24 -4.84 -59.49
C ILE A 478 -62.02 -4.39 -58.68
N GLY A 479 -61.29 -5.34 -58.11
CA GLY A 479 -60.03 -5.08 -57.43
C GLY A 479 -59.52 -6.27 -56.62
N PRO A 480 -58.31 -6.18 -56.04
CA PRO A 480 -57.37 -5.05 -56.14
C PRO A 480 -56.83 -4.87 -57.57
N LEU A 481 -56.66 -3.62 -58.04
CA LEU A 481 -56.26 -3.34 -59.43
C LEU A 481 -54.95 -4.03 -59.82
N GLY A 482 -54.00 -4.15 -58.89
CA GLY A 482 -52.71 -4.81 -59.13
C GLY A 482 -52.80 -6.28 -59.54
N LEU A 483 -53.91 -6.98 -59.25
CA LEU A 483 -54.12 -8.37 -59.66
C LEU A 483 -54.33 -8.51 -61.18
N HIS A 484 -54.86 -7.47 -61.82
CA HIS A 484 -55.21 -7.46 -63.24
C HIS A 484 -54.11 -6.84 -64.12
N ILE A 485 -52.97 -6.48 -63.53
CA ILE A 485 -51.84 -5.84 -64.20
C ILE A 485 -50.67 -6.82 -64.20
N LYS A 486 -50.17 -7.18 -65.38
CA LYS A 486 -48.94 -7.96 -65.56
C LYS A 486 -47.93 -7.10 -66.30
N VAL A 487 -46.66 -7.23 -65.91
CA VAL A 487 -45.55 -6.57 -66.62
C VAL A 487 -44.95 -7.60 -67.58
N LYS A 488 -44.85 -7.26 -68.87
CA LYS A 488 -44.35 -8.19 -69.89
C LYS A 488 -42.87 -8.54 -69.72
N ASP A 489 -42.09 -7.60 -69.20
CA ASP A 489 -40.64 -7.75 -69.02
C ASP A 489 -40.22 -7.46 -67.57
N SER A 490 -39.52 -8.41 -66.93
CA SER A 490 -39.22 -8.30 -65.49
C SER A 490 -38.23 -7.18 -65.15
N VAL A 491 -37.51 -6.66 -66.16
CA VAL A 491 -36.54 -5.56 -65.99
C VAL A 491 -37.23 -4.26 -65.62
N TRP A 492 -38.47 -4.06 -66.10
CA TRP A 492 -39.23 -2.82 -65.87
C TRP A 492 -40.12 -2.86 -64.63
N SER A 493 -40.16 -3.99 -63.91
CA SER A 493 -41.09 -4.18 -62.77
C SER A 493 -40.92 -3.13 -61.68
N GLY A 494 -39.67 -2.81 -61.29
CA GLY A 494 -39.40 -1.82 -60.24
C GLY A 494 -39.76 -0.39 -60.65
N ALA A 495 -39.58 -0.04 -61.93
CA ALA A 495 -39.95 1.28 -62.44
C ALA A 495 -41.48 1.44 -62.53
N VAL A 496 -42.16 0.39 -63.01
CA VAL A 496 -43.62 0.34 -63.11
C VAL A 496 -44.28 0.34 -61.72
N GLU A 497 -43.74 -0.41 -60.76
CA GLU A 497 -44.26 -0.48 -59.39
C GLU A 497 -44.11 0.87 -58.66
N ASN A 498 -42.99 1.56 -58.85
CA ASN A 498 -42.78 2.88 -58.25
C ASN A 498 -43.71 3.94 -58.87
N PHE A 499 -43.97 3.87 -60.18
CA PHE A 499 -44.91 4.76 -60.86
C PHE A 499 -46.37 4.52 -60.41
N LEU A 500 -46.83 3.26 -60.44
CA LEU A 500 -48.20 2.93 -60.06
C LEU A 500 -48.44 3.06 -58.55
N SER A 501 -47.41 3.02 -57.71
CA SER A 501 -47.49 3.18 -56.25
C SER A 501 -48.41 2.17 -55.54
N LYS A 502 -48.16 1.97 -54.23
CA LYS A 502 -48.91 0.98 -53.44
C LYS A 502 -50.41 1.31 -53.30
N SER A 503 -50.79 2.59 -53.37
CA SER A 503 -52.19 3.04 -53.18
C SER A 503 -53.09 2.67 -54.36
N ILE A 504 -52.59 2.72 -55.59
CA ILE A 504 -53.38 2.37 -56.79
C ILE A 504 -53.40 0.86 -56.99
N LEU A 505 -52.27 0.17 -56.76
CA LEU A 505 -52.22 -1.29 -56.86
C LEU A 505 -53.17 -2.00 -55.88
N THR A 506 -53.49 -1.36 -54.75
CA THR A 506 -54.43 -1.87 -53.74
C THR A 506 -55.84 -1.29 -53.86
N ALA A 507 -56.10 -0.40 -54.83
CA ALA A 507 -57.39 0.26 -55.03
C ALA A 507 -58.46 -0.66 -55.63
N PHE A 508 -59.71 -0.21 -55.56
CA PHE A 508 -60.88 -0.88 -56.13
C PHE A 508 -61.68 0.06 -57.04
N CYS A 509 -62.18 -0.45 -58.17
CA CYS A 509 -63.02 0.29 -59.11
C CYS A 509 -64.50 -0.08 -58.98
N VAL A 510 -65.39 0.91 -58.99
CA VAL A 510 -66.86 0.77 -58.90
C VAL A 510 -67.55 1.56 -60.02
N ASP A 511 -68.71 1.07 -60.46
CA ASP A 511 -69.45 1.61 -61.63
C ASP A 511 -70.27 2.88 -61.31
N ASN A 512 -70.76 3.00 -60.08
CA ASN A 512 -71.65 4.08 -59.68
C ASN A 512 -71.46 4.52 -58.20
N ASN A 513 -71.98 5.71 -57.86
CA ASN A 513 -71.85 6.29 -56.52
C ASN A 513 -72.58 5.49 -55.42
N ARG A 514 -73.58 4.68 -55.79
CA ARG A 514 -74.31 3.83 -54.84
C ARG A 514 -73.43 2.66 -54.40
N ASP A 515 -72.80 1.98 -55.35
CA ASP A 515 -71.84 0.90 -55.15
C ASP A 515 -70.57 1.42 -54.45
N ALA A 516 -70.12 2.65 -54.75
CA ALA A 516 -69.04 3.31 -54.02
C ALA A 516 -69.35 3.48 -52.53
N SER A 517 -70.59 3.85 -52.20
CA SER A 517 -71.05 4.04 -50.82
C SER A 517 -71.11 2.71 -50.06
N VAL A 518 -71.60 1.65 -50.71
CA VAL A 518 -71.64 0.29 -50.13
C VAL A 518 -70.23 -0.25 -49.90
N LEU A 519 -69.32 -0.08 -50.87
CA LEU A 519 -67.93 -0.51 -50.75
C LEU A 519 -67.20 0.26 -49.65
N SER A 520 -67.40 1.58 -49.57
CA SER A 520 -66.82 2.43 -48.51
C SER A 520 -67.22 1.96 -47.11
N GLY A 521 -68.49 1.57 -46.91
CA GLY A 521 -68.96 1.00 -45.65
C GLY A 521 -68.28 -0.33 -45.29
N ILE A 522 -68.08 -1.21 -46.26
CA ILE A 522 -67.37 -2.50 -46.06
C ILE A 522 -65.89 -2.24 -45.74
N LEU A 523 -65.24 -1.35 -46.49
CA LEU A 523 -63.85 -0.99 -46.25
C LEU A 523 -63.65 -0.39 -44.87
N LYS A 524 -64.51 0.53 -44.42
CA LYS A 524 -64.44 1.11 -43.08
C LYS A 524 -64.56 0.04 -41.99
N TYR A 525 -65.53 -0.88 -42.11
CA TYR A 525 -65.72 -1.97 -41.16
C TYR A 525 -64.49 -2.90 -41.06
N VAL A 526 -63.93 -3.32 -42.19
CA VAL A 526 -62.78 -4.22 -42.21
C VAL A 526 -61.49 -3.51 -41.79
N CYS A 527 -61.28 -2.27 -42.22
CA CYS A 527 -60.09 -1.48 -41.89
C CYS A 527 -60.04 -1.12 -40.40
N GLU A 528 -61.17 -0.73 -39.78
CA GLU A 528 -61.23 -0.48 -38.33
C GLU A 528 -61.00 -1.77 -37.53
N ARG A 529 -61.62 -2.89 -37.93
CA ARG A 529 -61.52 -4.16 -37.20
C ARG A 529 -60.12 -4.76 -37.22
N TYR A 530 -59.38 -4.59 -38.31
CA TYR A 530 -58.06 -5.20 -38.49
C TYR A 530 -56.91 -4.18 -38.54
N LYS A 531 -57.17 -2.90 -38.27
CA LYS A 531 -56.19 -1.78 -38.30
C LYS A 531 -55.40 -1.71 -39.62
N ILE A 532 -56.10 -1.81 -40.73
CA ILE A 532 -55.50 -1.78 -42.08
C ILE A 532 -55.69 -0.36 -42.67
N PRO A 533 -54.73 0.18 -43.44
CA PRO A 533 -54.93 1.42 -44.19
C PRO A 533 -56.09 1.28 -45.17
N GLN A 534 -56.98 2.27 -45.24
CA GLN A 534 -58.14 2.22 -46.12
C GLN A 534 -57.71 2.31 -47.60
N PRO A 535 -58.05 1.32 -48.44
CA PRO A 535 -57.75 1.38 -49.87
C PRO A 535 -58.54 2.47 -50.58
N SER A 536 -57.98 3.04 -51.65
CA SER A 536 -58.67 4.00 -52.50
C SER A 536 -59.79 3.35 -53.31
N ILE A 537 -60.91 4.06 -53.48
CA ILE A 537 -62.03 3.66 -54.35
C ILE A 537 -62.08 4.63 -55.53
N PHE A 538 -62.03 4.10 -56.76
CA PHE A 538 -62.22 4.87 -57.98
C PHE A 538 -63.61 4.60 -58.57
N CYS A 539 -64.35 5.66 -58.86
CA CYS A 539 -65.68 5.57 -59.47
C CYS A 539 -65.55 5.91 -60.96
N SER A 540 -65.70 4.91 -61.83
CA SER A 540 -65.70 5.08 -63.29
C SER A 540 -66.72 4.14 -63.90
N LYS A 541 -67.51 4.62 -64.87
CA LYS A 541 -68.53 3.80 -65.54
C LYS A 541 -67.86 2.66 -66.29
N PHE A 542 -68.36 1.45 -66.11
CA PHE A 542 -67.81 0.26 -66.74
C PHE A 542 -68.16 0.28 -68.24
N LEU A 543 -67.20 0.75 -69.03
CA LEU A 543 -67.27 0.73 -70.49
C LEU A 543 -66.71 -0.60 -71.02
N PRO A 544 -67.33 -1.18 -72.07
CA PRO A 544 -66.89 -2.47 -72.62
C PRO A 544 -65.62 -2.36 -73.48
N ASN A 545 -65.32 -1.18 -74.02
CA ASN A 545 -64.16 -0.92 -74.85
C ASN A 545 -63.14 -0.05 -74.12
N VAL A 546 -61.86 -0.30 -74.38
CA VAL A 546 -60.76 0.53 -73.86
C VAL A 546 -60.76 1.89 -74.57
N HIS A 547 -60.49 2.97 -73.84
CA HIS A 547 -60.31 4.30 -74.42
C HIS A 547 -59.23 4.26 -75.52
N ASN A 548 -59.50 4.90 -76.67
CA ASN A 548 -58.61 4.82 -77.82
C ASN A 548 -57.45 5.82 -77.67
N ILE A 549 -56.28 5.33 -77.23
CA ILE A 549 -55.06 6.13 -76.99
C ILE A 549 -54.20 6.27 -78.26
N ARG A 550 -54.66 5.77 -79.42
CA ARG A 550 -53.84 5.69 -80.65
C ARG A 550 -53.36 7.03 -81.21
N GLU A 551 -54.01 8.15 -80.88
CA GLU A 551 -53.57 9.49 -81.32
C GLU A 551 -52.51 10.13 -80.40
N SER A 552 -52.42 9.68 -79.15
CA SER A 552 -51.50 10.19 -78.12
C SER A 552 -50.36 9.21 -77.77
N GLU A 553 -50.37 8.00 -78.33
CA GLU A 553 -49.27 7.05 -78.21
C GLU A 553 -47.97 7.57 -78.86
N THR A 554 -46.87 7.53 -78.10
CA THR A 554 -45.54 7.87 -78.63
C THR A 554 -45.05 6.77 -79.59
N GLY A 555 -45.14 7.02 -80.90
CA GLY A 555 -44.77 6.10 -81.98
C GLY A 555 -43.27 5.83 -82.16
N ASN A 556 -42.47 5.80 -81.09
CA ASN A 556 -41.02 5.64 -81.18
C ASN A 556 -40.58 4.19 -80.88
N HIS A 557 -39.90 3.53 -81.83
CA HIS A 557 -39.49 2.11 -81.74
C HIS A 557 -38.32 1.84 -80.77
N LYS A 558 -37.67 2.88 -80.23
CA LYS A 558 -36.49 2.76 -79.36
C LYS A 558 -36.77 2.78 -77.86
N TYR A 559 -37.94 3.24 -77.43
CA TYR A 559 -38.29 3.35 -76.00
C TYR A 559 -39.70 2.81 -75.77
N MET A 560 -39.87 2.02 -74.73
CA MET A 560 -41.13 1.33 -74.45
C MET A 560 -42.06 2.25 -73.65
N SER A 561 -43.28 2.49 -74.14
CA SER A 561 -44.30 3.23 -73.39
C SER A 561 -44.88 2.41 -72.25
N LEU A 562 -45.42 3.09 -71.24
CA LEU A 562 -46.05 2.44 -70.08
C LEU A 562 -47.22 1.54 -70.52
N ALA A 563 -48.02 1.99 -71.49
CA ALA A 563 -49.10 1.20 -72.08
C ALA A 563 -48.60 -0.07 -72.81
N ARG A 564 -47.40 -0.04 -73.43
CA ARG A 564 -46.80 -1.22 -74.08
C ARG A 564 -46.12 -2.17 -73.11
N ALA A 565 -45.58 -1.66 -72.00
CA ALA A 565 -44.91 -2.43 -70.95
C ALA A 565 -45.89 -3.25 -70.08
N LEU A 566 -47.14 -2.79 -70.00
CA LEU A 566 -48.21 -3.41 -69.22
C LEU A 566 -49.09 -4.33 -70.09
N GLU A 567 -49.54 -5.42 -69.50
CA GLU A 567 -50.61 -6.28 -69.99
C GLU A 567 -51.74 -6.26 -68.96
N ILE A 568 -52.89 -5.72 -69.35
CA ILE A 568 -54.03 -5.52 -68.44
C ILE A 568 -55.18 -6.42 -68.90
N ASP A 569 -55.58 -7.35 -68.04
CA ASP A 569 -56.55 -8.40 -68.38
C ASP A 569 -58.01 -7.87 -68.46
N ASN A 570 -58.30 -6.67 -67.94
CA ASN A 570 -59.67 -6.14 -67.81
C ASN A 570 -59.79 -4.70 -68.37
N PRO A 571 -60.67 -4.44 -69.36
CA PRO A 571 -60.81 -3.12 -70.00
C PRO A 571 -61.24 -2.01 -69.04
N VAL A 572 -61.98 -2.35 -67.98
CA VAL A 572 -62.40 -1.38 -66.95
C VAL A 572 -61.21 -0.92 -66.11
N VAL A 573 -60.27 -1.83 -65.82
CA VAL A 573 -59.03 -1.51 -65.07
C VAL A 573 -58.12 -0.66 -65.94
N ALA A 574 -58.03 -0.95 -67.25
CA ALA A 574 -57.27 -0.14 -68.18
C ALA A 574 -57.81 1.30 -68.26
N ASN A 575 -59.13 1.46 -68.44
CA ASN A 575 -59.77 2.78 -68.49
C ASN A 575 -59.59 3.56 -67.18
N CYS A 576 -59.75 2.90 -66.02
CA CYS A 576 -59.53 3.52 -64.73
C CYS A 576 -58.08 4.00 -64.53
N LEU A 577 -57.09 3.27 -65.05
CA LEU A 577 -55.69 3.69 -64.98
C LEU A 577 -55.39 4.84 -65.94
N ILE A 578 -55.96 4.83 -67.15
CA ILE A 578 -55.84 5.93 -68.12
C ILE A 578 -56.42 7.22 -67.52
N ASP A 579 -57.64 7.16 -66.98
CA ASP A 579 -58.34 8.33 -66.43
C ASP A 579 -57.68 8.92 -65.18
N GLN A 580 -57.10 8.07 -64.30
CA GLN A 580 -56.59 8.51 -62.99
C GLN A 580 -55.08 8.74 -62.96
N GLN A 581 -54.33 8.15 -63.89
CA GLN A 581 -52.87 8.31 -63.99
C GLN A 581 -52.44 9.04 -65.26
N GLU A 582 -53.40 9.57 -66.04
CA GLU A 582 -53.16 10.31 -67.29
C GLU A 582 -52.19 9.54 -68.21
N ILE A 583 -52.39 8.21 -68.30
CA ILE A 583 -51.48 7.33 -69.05
C ILE A 583 -51.65 7.64 -70.54
N GLU A 584 -50.76 8.48 -71.05
CA GLU A 584 -50.70 8.91 -72.44
C GLU A 584 -52.01 9.57 -72.93
N THR A 585 -52.66 10.37 -72.07
CA THR A 585 -53.79 11.27 -72.43
C THR A 585 -53.35 12.65 -72.90
#